data_AF-A0A961IIE1-F1
#
_entry.id   AF-A0A961IIE1-F1
#
_cell.length_a   1.000
_cell.length_b   1.000
_cell.length_c   1.000
_cell.angle_alpha   90.00
_cell.angle_beta   90.00
_cell.angle_gamma   90.00
#
_symmetry.space_group_name_H-M   'P 1'
#
loop_
_entity.id
_entity.type
_entity.pdbx_description
1 polymer ?
#
loop_
_entity_poly.entity_id
_entity_poly.type
_entity_poly.pdbx_seq_one_letter_code
_entity_poly.pdbx_strand_id
1 'polypeptide(L)'
;MKRAGIFALLLLSGILFSSGCASADDENYLWLLAVAGGESGEGTSGEVPFEVEVGDETGSPDFLFDSTRTLDIYVNVLDPVSPVSGSQVRIYELVDGVPTQNVAFRARTGVDGIVTGSMEIDRNIASVILEVEFEGQVYSAQVDITYVQSIRRTINLLATITPIEEVDSDGDGIPDEEDDYPEDADRATVLRYPREGNYTVAFEDLYPRQGDADFNDYVLRVNYEED
;
A
#
# COMPACT_ATOMS: atom_id res chain seq x y z
N MET A 1 -5.18 58.78 -68.74
CA MET A 1 -4.91 58.27 -67.38
C MET A 1 -6.18 58.45 -66.57
N LYS A 2 -6.88 57.36 -66.23
CA LYS A 2 -8.25 57.37 -65.68
C LYS A 2 -8.37 56.29 -64.60
N ARG A 3 -9.12 56.63 -63.54
CA ARG A 3 -9.78 55.78 -62.53
C ARG A 3 -8.89 55.19 -61.44
N ALA A 4 -9.37 54.88 -60.24
CA ALA A 4 -10.50 55.28 -59.40
C ALA A 4 -10.31 54.44 -58.12
N GLY A 5 -10.50 55.02 -56.94
CA GLY A 5 -10.50 54.27 -55.69
C GLY A 5 -11.81 53.49 -55.51
N ILE A 6 -11.70 52.20 -55.12
CA ILE A 6 -12.80 51.35 -54.67
C ILE A 6 -12.26 50.34 -53.63
N PHE A 7 -12.92 50.33 -52.44
CA PHE A 7 -13.19 49.25 -51.47
C PHE A 7 -12.13 48.17 -51.15
N ALA A 8 -11.89 47.90 -49.86
CA ALA A 8 -12.70 46.94 -49.10
C ALA A 8 -12.23 46.80 -47.63
N LEU A 9 -13.23 46.84 -46.76
CA LEU A 9 -13.26 46.50 -45.34
C LEU A 9 -13.14 44.98 -45.16
N LEU A 10 -12.39 44.47 -44.18
CA LEU A 10 -12.74 43.24 -43.48
C LEU A 10 -12.05 43.14 -42.12
N LEU A 11 -12.89 42.92 -41.10
CA LEU A 11 -12.60 42.73 -39.69
C LEU A 11 -11.68 41.53 -39.43
N LEU A 12 -10.84 41.62 -38.39
CA LEU A 12 -10.66 40.47 -37.51
C LEU A 12 -10.52 40.92 -36.04
N SER A 13 -11.52 40.51 -35.27
CA SER A 13 -11.70 40.71 -33.84
C SER A 13 -10.71 39.86 -33.04
N GLY A 14 -9.91 40.49 -32.19
CA GLY A 14 -9.12 39.81 -31.15
C GLY A 14 -9.63 40.21 -29.77
N ILE A 15 -10.67 39.53 -29.28
CA ILE A 15 -11.10 39.61 -27.89
C ILE A 15 -10.33 38.52 -27.14
N LEU A 16 -9.37 38.93 -26.32
CA LEU A 16 -8.69 38.07 -25.35
C LEU A 16 -9.68 37.78 -24.21
N PHE A 17 -10.25 36.57 -24.23
CA PHE A 17 -11.04 36.03 -23.12
C PHE A 17 -10.11 35.51 -22.01
N SER A 18 -10.57 35.80 -20.80
CA SER A 18 -10.03 35.44 -19.50
C SER A 18 -9.93 33.93 -19.26
N SER A 19 -8.90 33.57 -18.48
CA SER A 19 -8.84 32.54 -17.45
C SER A 19 -9.88 31.42 -17.51
N GLY A 20 -9.44 30.24 -17.94
CA GLY A 20 -10.07 28.96 -17.63
C GLY A 20 -8.98 27.92 -17.44
N CYS A 21 -8.53 27.72 -16.20
CA CYS A 21 -7.83 26.49 -15.83
C CYS A 21 -8.89 25.39 -15.79
N ALA A 22 -8.83 24.45 -16.74
CA ALA A 22 -9.43 23.15 -16.52
C ALA A 22 -8.43 22.36 -15.66
N SER A 23 -8.72 22.21 -14.36
CA SER A 23 -8.10 21.16 -13.57
C SER A 23 -8.62 19.85 -14.12
N ALA A 24 -7.71 18.98 -14.55
CA ALA A 24 -8.02 17.62 -14.93
C ALA A 24 -8.81 16.95 -13.80
N ASP A 25 -9.89 16.29 -14.19
CA ASP A 25 -10.72 15.47 -13.33
C ASP A 25 -9.83 14.44 -12.60
N ASP A 26 -9.86 14.47 -11.28
CA ASP A 26 -9.21 13.47 -10.43
C ASP A 26 -10.10 12.21 -10.45
N GLU A 27 -9.54 11.09 -10.94
CA GLU A 27 -10.26 9.82 -11.16
C GLU A 27 -10.90 9.28 -9.86
N ASN A 28 -10.47 9.78 -8.70
CA ASN A 28 -11.02 9.44 -7.39
C ASN A 28 -12.41 10.04 -7.10
N TYR A 29 -12.98 10.88 -7.97
CA TYR A 29 -14.31 11.49 -7.74
C TYR A 29 -15.40 11.01 -8.71
N LEU A 30 -15.13 10.02 -9.57
CA LEU A 30 -16.12 9.47 -10.49
C LEU A 30 -17.32 8.83 -9.76
N TRP A 31 -17.10 8.30 -8.55
CA TRP A 31 -18.17 7.72 -7.72
C TRP A 31 -19.16 8.76 -7.18
N LEU A 32 -18.74 10.04 -7.04
CA LEU A 32 -19.61 11.12 -6.54
C LEU A 32 -20.77 11.41 -7.51
N LEU A 33 -20.58 11.13 -8.80
CA LEU A 33 -21.61 11.27 -9.83
C LEU A 33 -22.61 10.11 -9.83
N ALA A 34 -22.22 8.92 -9.35
CA ALA A 34 -23.09 7.76 -9.27
C ALA A 34 -24.10 7.84 -8.10
N VAL A 35 -23.69 8.43 -6.96
CA VAL A 35 -24.58 8.61 -5.78
C VAL A 35 -25.65 9.68 -6.01
N ALA A 36 -25.39 10.68 -6.86
CA ALA A 36 -26.36 11.75 -7.13
C ALA A 36 -27.49 11.34 -8.11
N GLY A 37 -27.34 10.22 -8.82
CA GLY A 37 -28.30 9.69 -9.78
C GLY A 37 -29.05 8.48 -9.24
N GLY A 38 -30.03 8.71 -8.36
CA GLY A 38 -30.87 7.61 -7.87
C GLY A 38 -31.70 6.97 -8.99
N GLU A 39 -31.33 5.76 -9.39
CA GLU A 39 -32.23 4.80 -10.04
C GLU A 39 -31.97 3.38 -9.52
N SER A 40 -33.07 2.70 -9.22
CA SER A 40 -33.15 1.34 -8.68
C SER A 40 -32.81 0.29 -9.74
N GLY A 41 -31.83 -0.57 -9.46
CA GLY A 41 -31.55 -1.79 -10.23
C GLY A 41 -30.82 -2.83 -9.39
N GLU A 42 -31.36 -4.05 -9.35
CA GLU A 42 -30.80 -5.22 -8.68
C GLU A 42 -29.44 -5.65 -9.26
N GLY A 43 -28.51 -5.97 -8.36
CA GLY A 43 -27.51 -7.03 -8.56
C GLY A 43 -26.23 -6.66 -9.30
N THR A 44 -25.33 -5.93 -8.63
CA THR A 44 -23.88 -6.04 -8.84
C THR A 44 -23.19 -5.94 -7.50
N SER A 45 -22.28 -6.89 -7.21
CA SER A 45 -21.28 -6.85 -6.15
C SER A 45 -20.76 -5.43 -5.98
N GLY A 46 -21.30 -4.68 -5.02
CA GLY A 46 -20.94 -3.29 -4.79
C GLY A 46 -19.56 -3.27 -4.16
N GLU A 47 -18.58 -2.71 -4.86
CA GLU A 47 -17.39 -2.18 -4.20
C GLU A 47 -17.89 -1.23 -3.11
N VAL A 48 -17.70 -1.63 -1.86
CA VAL A 48 -18.10 -0.82 -0.71
C VAL A 48 -17.14 0.37 -0.69
N PRO A 49 -17.63 1.62 -0.81
CA PRO A 49 -16.77 2.79 -0.87
C PRO A 49 -16.09 2.96 0.48
N PHE A 50 -14.77 2.98 0.49
CA PHE A 50 -13.97 3.36 1.64
C PHE A 50 -13.10 4.55 1.26
N GLU A 51 -12.79 5.41 2.22
CA GLU A 51 -11.93 6.56 2.00
C GLU A 51 -10.55 6.31 2.61
N VAL A 52 -9.50 6.66 1.87
CA VAL A 52 -8.11 6.53 2.34
C VAL A 52 -7.52 7.93 2.50
N GLU A 53 -7.25 8.33 3.73
CA GLU A 53 -6.42 9.51 4.00
C GLU A 53 -4.95 9.12 3.97
N VAL A 54 -4.15 9.87 3.20
CA VAL A 54 -2.72 9.61 3.02
C VAL A 54 -1.89 10.57 3.87
N GLY A 55 -1.19 10.01 4.84
CA GLY A 55 -0.23 10.71 5.69
C GLY A 55 1.21 10.21 5.53
N ASP A 56 1.50 9.44 4.47
CA ASP A 56 2.80 8.80 4.24
C ASP A 56 3.95 9.80 4.28
N GLU A 57 5.05 9.38 4.92
CA GLU A 57 6.26 10.17 4.97
C GLU A 57 7.17 9.78 3.80
N THR A 58 7.56 10.77 3.00
CA THR A 58 8.45 10.56 1.85
C THR A 58 9.83 11.13 2.12
N GLY A 59 10.84 10.59 1.44
CA GLY A 59 12.16 11.19 1.43
C GLY A 59 13.01 10.74 0.25
N SER A 60 14.21 11.30 0.18
CA SER A 60 15.19 10.91 -0.82
C SER A 60 15.88 9.64 -0.34
N PRO A 61 16.03 8.61 -1.20
CA PRO A 61 16.87 7.49 -0.85
C PRO A 61 18.31 8.01 -0.75
N ASP A 62 18.87 8.02 0.46
CA ASP A 62 20.32 8.07 0.60
C ASP A 62 20.89 6.90 -0.21
N PHE A 63 21.97 7.15 -0.96
CA PHE A 63 22.62 6.09 -1.72
C PHE A 63 23.25 5.10 -0.74
N LEU A 64 22.47 4.08 -0.40
CA LEU A 64 22.80 2.98 0.48
C LEU A 64 22.92 1.73 -0.41
N PHE A 65 23.97 0.94 -0.18
CA PHE A 65 24.24 -0.28 -0.92
C PHE A 65 23.40 -1.48 -0.43
N ASP A 66 22.41 -1.23 0.42
CA ASP A 66 21.52 -2.27 0.96
C ASP A 66 20.54 -2.74 -0.12
N SER A 67 20.33 -4.04 -0.26
CA SER A 67 19.36 -4.61 -1.20
C SER A 67 17.91 -4.40 -0.74
N THR A 68 17.71 -4.18 0.55
CA THR A 68 16.41 -4.01 1.19
C THR A 68 16.32 -2.66 1.90
N ARG A 69 15.10 -2.32 2.32
CA ARG A 69 14.80 -1.20 3.20
C ARG A 69 13.69 -1.58 4.16
N THR A 70 13.67 -0.94 5.32
CA THR A 70 12.58 -1.03 6.29
C THR A 70 11.59 0.11 6.06
N LEU A 71 10.30 -0.20 6.06
CA LEU A 71 9.20 0.77 6.05
C LEU A 71 8.44 0.66 7.36
N ASP A 72 8.29 1.78 8.05
CA ASP A 72 7.41 1.87 9.22
C ASP A 72 5.95 1.96 8.79
N ILE A 73 5.09 1.19 9.44
CA ILE A 73 3.67 1.06 9.13
C ILE A 73 2.85 1.68 10.26
N TYR A 74 1.90 2.53 9.88
CA TYR A 74 0.83 3.04 10.71
C TYR A 74 -0.47 2.99 9.90
N VAL A 75 -1.43 2.20 10.33
CA VAL A 75 -2.76 2.12 9.71
C VAL A 75 -3.81 2.34 10.78
N ASN A 76 -4.72 3.27 10.55
CA ASN A 76 -5.84 3.57 11.43
C ASN A 76 -7.15 3.25 10.70
N VAL A 77 -7.94 2.32 11.22
CA VAL A 77 -9.20 1.90 10.62
C VAL A 77 -10.35 2.48 11.43
N LEU A 78 -11.20 3.26 10.75
CA LEU A 78 -12.31 3.99 11.33
C LEU A 78 -13.62 3.66 10.63
N ASP A 79 -14.72 3.71 11.36
CA ASP A 79 -16.09 3.78 10.83
C ASP A 79 -16.71 5.10 11.28
N PRO A 80 -16.97 6.00 10.33
CA PRO A 80 -16.10 7.07 9.81
C PRO A 80 -15.36 7.96 10.83
N VAL A 81 -15.58 7.77 12.14
CA VAL A 81 -14.83 8.44 13.22
C VAL A 81 -14.57 7.52 14.42
N SER A 82 -15.25 6.37 14.49
CA SER A 82 -15.11 5.40 15.57
C SER A 82 -14.03 4.39 15.20
N PRO A 83 -13.08 4.09 16.09
CA PRO A 83 -12.15 2.98 15.89
C PRO A 83 -12.85 1.66 15.55
N VAL A 84 -12.30 0.95 14.58
CA VAL A 84 -12.74 -0.40 14.21
C VAL A 84 -11.70 -1.38 14.74
N SER A 85 -12.07 -2.12 15.78
CA SER A 85 -11.23 -3.18 16.35
C SER A 85 -11.42 -4.47 15.58
N GLY A 86 -10.33 -5.22 15.44
CA GLY A 86 -10.38 -6.57 14.89
C GLY A 86 -10.32 -6.67 13.36
N SER A 87 -10.21 -5.55 12.64
CA SER A 87 -9.89 -5.58 11.21
C SER A 87 -8.48 -6.15 11.00
N GLN A 88 -8.36 -7.07 10.03
CA GLN A 88 -7.08 -7.60 9.59
C GLN A 88 -6.46 -6.66 8.56
N VAL A 89 -5.21 -6.26 8.79
CA VAL A 89 -4.43 -5.43 7.86
C VAL A 89 -3.34 -6.30 7.24
N ARG A 90 -3.33 -6.39 5.91
CA ARG A 90 -2.33 -7.14 5.13
C ARG A 90 -1.68 -6.22 4.10
N ILE A 91 -0.38 -6.37 3.89
CA ILE A 91 0.33 -5.69 2.79
C ILE A 91 0.98 -6.74 1.90
N TYR A 92 0.74 -6.66 0.60
CA TYR A 92 1.34 -7.53 -0.41
C TYR A 92 2.28 -6.73 -1.30
N GLU A 93 3.43 -7.31 -1.63
CA GLU A 93 4.30 -6.75 -2.67
C GLU A 93 3.64 -6.82 -4.04
N LEU A 94 3.81 -5.79 -4.85
CA LEU A 94 3.38 -5.79 -6.25
C LEU A 94 4.61 -5.94 -7.14
N VAL A 95 4.63 -7.04 -7.88
CA VAL A 95 5.61 -7.28 -8.93
C VAL A 95 4.87 -7.20 -10.26
N ASP A 96 5.28 -6.26 -11.11
CA ASP A 96 4.65 -6.01 -12.42
C ASP A 96 3.12 -5.78 -12.33
N GLY A 97 2.67 -5.13 -11.24
CA GLY A 97 1.26 -4.82 -11.00
C GLY A 97 0.43 -5.98 -10.47
N VAL A 98 1.03 -7.13 -10.18
CA VAL A 98 0.34 -8.30 -9.63
C VAL A 98 0.73 -8.48 -8.15
N PRO A 99 -0.26 -8.58 -7.23
CA PRO A 99 0.04 -8.93 -5.84
C PRO A 99 0.71 -10.29 -5.75
N THR A 100 1.79 -10.36 -4.99
CA THR A 100 2.43 -11.63 -4.63
C THR A 100 1.51 -12.46 -3.72
N GLN A 101 1.71 -13.78 -3.68
CA GLN A 101 0.93 -14.66 -2.80
C GLN A 101 1.30 -14.49 -1.33
N ASN A 102 2.50 -13.98 -1.04
CA ASN A 102 3.02 -13.92 0.31
C ASN A 102 2.80 -12.52 0.91
N VAL A 103 2.35 -12.50 2.16
CA VAL A 103 2.09 -11.26 2.89
C VAL A 103 3.42 -10.66 3.37
N ALA A 104 3.63 -9.37 3.11
CA ALA A 104 4.79 -8.61 3.53
C ALA A 104 4.65 -7.98 4.92
N PHE A 105 3.42 -7.74 5.34
CA PHE A 105 3.07 -7.29 6.67
C PHE A 105 1.66 -7.74 7.00
N ARG A 106 1.43 -8.29 8.20
CA ARG A 106 0.12 -8.72 8.69
C ARG A 106 -0.01 -8.28 10.14
N ALA A 107 -1.16 -7.70 10.49
CA ALA A 107 -1.50 -7.38 11.87
C ALA A 107 -3.01 -7.14 12.01
N ARG A 108 -3.51 -7.17 13.24
CA ARG A 108 -4.91 -6.89 13.57
C ARG A 108 -5.03 -5.57 14.33
N THR A 109 -6.08 -4.83 14.03
CA THR A 109 -6.36 -3.56 14.73
C THR A 109 -6.79 -3.80 16.18
N GLY A 110 -6.17 -3.06 17.09
CA GLY A 110 -6.56 -3.04 18.50
C GLY A 110 -7.89 -2.32 18.74
N VAL A 111 -8.27 -2.18 20.02
CA VAL A 111 -9.49 -1.44 20.43
C VAL A 111 -9.49 0.03 20.02
N ASP A 112 -8.32 0.58 19.69
CA ASP A 112 -8.10 1.93 19.19
C ASP A 112 -8.12 2.03 17.66
N GLY A 113 -8.34 0.91 16.96
CA GLY A 113 -8.45 0.85 15.51
C GLY A 113 -7.10 0.96 14.80
N ILE A 114 -5.99 0.90 15.57
CA ILE A 114 -4.66 1.17 15.04
C ILE A 114 -3.86 -0.12 14.91
N VAL A 115 -3.10 -0.17 13.82
CA VAL A 115 -2.00 -1.10 13.59
C VAL A 115 -0.71 -0.31 13.43
N THR A 116 0.33 -0.72 14.14
CA THR A 116 1.69 -0.23 13.95
C THR A 116 2.66 -1.38 13.77
N GLY A 117 3.72 -1.18 13.00
CA GLY A 117 4.81 -2.13 12.89
C GLY A 117 5.82 -1.69 11.85
N SER A 118 6.60 -2.64 11.35
CA SER A 118 7.56 -2.39 10.27
C SER A 118 7.61 -3.58 9.33
N MET A 119 7.99 -3.34 8.08
CA MET A 119 8.25 -4.39 7.10
C MET A 119 9.59 -4.16 6.39
N GLU A 120 10.31 -5.24 6.12
CA GLU A 120 11.48 -5.22 5.23
C GLU A 120 11.05 -5.57 3.81
N ILE A 121 11.48 -4.76 2.85
CA ILE A 121 11.12 -4.91 1.44
C ILE A 121 12.34 -4.68 0.54
N ASP A 122 12.42 -5.43 -0.56
CA ASP A 122 13.45 -5.22 -1.58
C ASP A 122 13.29 -3.83 -2.20
N ARG A 123 14.42 -3.14 -2.41
CA ARG A 123 14.42 -1.77 -2.96
C ARG A 123 13.87 -1.68 -4.39
N ASN A 124 13.84 -2.79 -5.13
CA ASN A 124 13.29 -2.83 -6.48
C ASN A 124 11.75 -2.87 -6.48
N ILE A 125 11.11 -3.12 -5.34
CA ILE A 125 9.66 -3.06 -5.23
C ILE A 125 9.21 -1.61 -5.08
N ALA A 126 8.50 -1.14 -6.10
CA ALA A 126 7.99 0.22 -6.19
C ALA A 126 6.52 0.35 -5.73
N SER A 127 5.80 -0.75 -5.56
CA SER A 127 4.39 -0.73 -5.20
C SER A 127 4.00 -1.87 -4.27
N VAL A 128 3.00 -1.63 -3.43
CA VAL A 128 2.34 -2.63 -2.59
C VAL A 128 0.82 -2.49 -2.67
N ILE A 129 0.07 -3.54 -2.35
CA ILE A 129 -1.37 -3.46 -2.06
C ILE A 129 -1.48 -3.51 -0.53
N LEU A 130 -2.11 -2.50 0.05
CA LEU A 130 -2.63 -2.53 1.41
C LEU A 130 -4.07 -3.07 1.35
N GLU A 131 -4.34 -4.15 2.05
CA GLU A 131 -5.68 -4.69 2.27
C GLU A 131 -6.09 -4.50 3.73
N VAL A 132 -7.32 -4.06 3.93
CA VAL A 132 -8.02 -4.15 5.20
C VAL A 132 -9.19 -5.10 4.99
N GLU A 133 -9.23 -6.18 5.77
CA GLU A 133 -10.38 -7.08 5.82
C GLU A 133 -11.17 -6.83 7.09
N PHE A 134 -12.47 -6.63 6.93
CA PHE A 134 -13.37 -6.42 8.04
C PHE A 134 -14.70 -7.13 7.73
N GLU A 135 -15.10 -8.06 8.61
CA GLU A 135 -16.32 -8.85 8.47
C GLU A 135 -16.43 -9.61 7.13
N GLY A 136 -15.29 -10.12 6.65
CA GLY A 136 -15.18 -10.82 5.36
C GLY A 136 -15.25 -9.92 4.14
N GLN A 137 -15.36 -8.59 4.31
CA GLN A 137 -15.23 -7.62 3.24
C GLN A 137 -13.79 -7.11 3.18
N VAL A 138 -13.19 -7.23 1.99
CA VAL A 138 -11.83 -6.74 1.72
C VAL A 138 -11.88 -5.36 1.06
N TYR A 139 -11.05 -4.45 1.56
CA TYR A 139 -10.82 -3.09 1.07
C TYR A 139 -9.36 -2.96 0.68
N SER A 140 -9.06 -2.64 -0.58
CA SER A 140 -7.69 -2.65 -1.09
C SER A 140 -7.26 -1.32 -1.70
N ALA A 141 -6.07 -0.85 -1.34
CA ALA A 141 -5.47 0.37 -1.86
C ALA A 141 -4.05 0.09 -2.35
N GLN A 142 -3.76 0.44 -3.59
CA GLN A 142 -2.39 0.42 -4.09
C GLN A 142 -1.61 1.60 -3.52
N VAL A 143 -0.38 1.34 -3.08
CA VAL A 143 0.54 2.34 -2.54
C VAL A 143 1.82 2.33 -3.39
N ASP A 144 2.15 3.46 -4.02
CA ASP A 144 3.48 3.68 -4.58
C ASP A 144 4.45 3.97 -3.44
N ILE A 145 5.43 3.10 -3.27
CA ILE A 145 6.42 3.19 -2.19
C ILE A 145 7.78 3.67 -2.71
N THR A 146 7.91 4.14 -3.95
CA THR A 146 9.21 4.48 -4.56
C THR A 146 10.04 5.42 -3.68
N TYR A 147 9.38 6.40 -3.05
CA TYR A 147 10.02 7.39 -2.16
C TYR A 147 9.44 7.40 -0.74
N VAL A 148 8.59 6.43 -0.42
CA VAL A 148 8.00 6.32 0.92
C VAL A 148 9.02 5.74 1.89
N GLN A 149 9.12 6.35 3.06
CA GLN A 149 9.89 5.88 4.22
C GLN A 149 8.98 5.35 5.33
N SER A 150 7.75 5.87 5.43
CA SER A 150 6.71 5.34 6.31
C SER A 150 5.36 5.39 5.64
N ILE A 151 4.63 4.27 5.67
CA ILE A 151 3.24 4.19 5.24
C ILE A 151 2.37 4.61 6.43
N ARG A 152 1.65 5.72 6.30
CA ARG A 152 0.72 6.23 7.33
C ARG A 152 -0.64 6.47 6.68
N ARG A 153 -1.59 5.58 6.91
CA ARG A 153 -2.91 5.62 6.27
C ARG A 153 -4.04 5.63 7.31
N THR A 154 -5.08 6.42 7.03
CA THR A 154 -6.38 6.27 7.69
C THR A 154 -7.36 5.66 6.70
N ILE A 155 -8.04 4.59 7.08
CA ILE A 155 -9.01 3.85 6.27
C ILE A 155 -10.38 4.06 6.90
N ASN A 156 -11.22 4.86 6.26
CA ASN A 156 -12.60 5.07 6.70
C ASN A 156 -13.52 4.07 5.99
N LEU A 157 -13.95 3.04 6.72
CA LEU A 157 -14.96 2.09 6.28
C LEU A 157 -16.33 2.78 6.31
N LEU A 158 -17.02 2.84 5.18
CA LEU A 158 -18.42 3.27 5.14
C LEU A 158 -19.33 2.04 5.12
N ALA A 159 -19.18 1.16 6.14
CA ALA A 159 -19.83 -0.14 6.20
C ALA A 159 -20.72 -0.28 7.45
N THR A 160 -21.72 -1.16 7.37
CA THR A 160 -22.55 -1.51 8.54
C THR A 160 -21.91 -2.67 9.27
N ILE A 161 -21.35 -2.40 10.45
CA ILE A 161 -20.70 -3.38 11.33
C ILE A 161 -21.70 -4.40 11.87
N THR A 162 -21.52 -5.67 11.52
CA THR A 162 -22.16 -6.86 12.11
C THR A 162 -21.10 -7.74 12.80
N PRO A 163 -20.93 -7.65 14.12
CA PRO A 163 -19.84 -8.33 14.81
C PRO A 163 -19.93 -9.85 14.61
N ILE A 164 -18.87 -10.42 14.04
CA ILE A 164 -18.62 -11.86 13.98
C ILE A 164 -17.60 -12.16 15.09
N GLU A 165 -17.93 -13.10 15.96
CA GLU A 165 -16.98 -13.58 16.97
C GLU A 165 -16.18 -14.74 16.37
N GLU A 166 -14.89 -14.52 16.17
CA GLU A 166 -13.93 -15.54 15.75
C GLU A 166 -13.36 -16.25 17.00
N VAL A 167 -12.91 -17.50 16.83
CA VAL A 167 -12.30 -18.24 17.94
C VAL A 167 -10.88 -17.73 18.15
N ASP A 168 -10.56 -17.39 19.39
CA ASP A 168 -9.25 -16.96 19.88
C ASP A 168 -8.99 -17.78 21.15
N SER A 169 -8.18 -18.82 21.01
CA SER A 169 -8.01 -19.89 22.01
C SER A 169 -7.10 -19.48 23.16
N ASP A 170 -6.16 -18.57 22.95
CA ASP A 170 -5.23 -18.09 23.98
C ASP A 170 -5.49 -16.66 24.47
N GLY A 171 -6.37 -15.92 23.78
CA GLY A 171 -6.87 -14.62 24.18
C GLY A 171 -5.91 -13.47 23.92
N ASP A 172 -4.97 -13.62 22.99
CA ASP A 172 -4.01 -12.58 22.62
C ASP A 172 -4.60 -11.51 21.68
N GLY A 173 -5.81 -11.75 21.17
CA GLY A 173 -6.55 -10.85 20.29
C GLY A 173 -6.43 -11.17 18.80
N ILE A 174 -5.67 -12.20 18.42
CA ILE A 174 -5.55 -12.72 17.06
C ILE A 174 -6.39 -14.02 16.95
N PRO A 175 -7.27 -14.14 15.94
CA PRO A 175 -8.06 -15.36 15.75
C PRO A 175 -7.19 -16.59 15.43
N ASP A 176 -7.61 -17.77 15.88
CA ASP A 176 -6.92 -19.06 15.65
C ASP A 176 -6.62 -19.35 14.17
N GLU A 177 -7.45 -18.85 13.25
CA GLU A 177 -7.25 -19.03 11.80
C GLU A 177 -6.13 -18.16 11.22
N GLU A 178 -5.74 -17.10 11.93
CA GLU A 178 -4.75 -16.11 11.52
C GLU A 178 -3.48 -16.13 12.38
N ASP A 179 -3.53 -16.83 13.52
CA ASP A 179 -2.45 -17.00 14.46
C ASP A 179 -1.56 -18.19 14.09
N ASP A 180 -0.24 -17.95 13.97
CA ASP A 180 0.74 -19.01 13.74
C ASP A 180 1.00 -19.85 15.01
N TYR A 181 0.60 -19.37 16.18
CA TYR A 181 0.65 -20.03 17.49
C TYR A 181 -0.66 -19.91 18.32
N PRO A 182 -1.80 -20.49 17.88
CA PRO A 182 -3.14 -20.31 18.49
C PRO A 182 -3.33 -20.70 19.97
N GLU A 183 -2.28 -21.15 20.65
CA GLU A 183 -2.33 -21.65 22.03
C GLU A 183 -1.20 -21.02 22.89
N ASP A 184 -0.55 -19.96 22.39
CA ASP A 184 0.62 -19.29 22.98
C ASP A 184 0.50 -17.76 22.89
N ALA A 185 -0.23 -17.17 23.85
CA ALA A 185 -0.58 -15.75 23.85
C ALA A 185 0.60 -14.73 23.87
N ASP A 186 1.84 -15.20 23.95
CA ASP A 186 3.03 -14.36 23.86
C ASP A 186 3.59 -14.28 22.42
N ARG A 187 3.07 -15.06 21.46
CA ARG A 187 3.56 -15.17 20.06
C ARG A 187 2.37 -15.34 19.12
N ALA A 188 2.31 -14.52 18.07
CA ALA A 188 1.16 -14.55 17.15
C ALA A 188 1.52 -14.69 15.65
N THR A 189 2.81 -14.59 15.31
CA THR A 189 3.24 -14.47 13.91
C THR A 189 4.65 -14.98 13.71
N VAL A 190 4.89 -15.66 12.59
CA VAL A 190 6.24 -16.04 12.12
C VAL A 190 6.60 -15.26 10.87
N LEU A 191 7.73 -14.53 10.90
CA LEU A 191 8.30 -13.83 9.77
C LEU A 191 9.62 -14.46 9.34
N ARG A 192 9.83 -14.63 8.03
CA ARG A 192 11.03 -15.24 7.47
C ARG A 192 11.75 -14.31 6.49
N TYR A 193 13.07 -14.22 6.60
CA TYR A 193 13.94 -13.37 5.78
C TYR A 193 15.09 -14.17 5.13
N PRO A 194 15.24 -14.18 3.80
CA PRO A 194 14.29 -13.64 2.83
C PRO A 194 13.01 -14.47 2.85
N ARG A 195 11.89 -13.85 2.44
CA ARG A 195 10.56 -14.49 2.47
C ARG A 195 10.53 -15.79 1.69
N GLU A 196 11.29 -15.88 0.61
CA GLU A 196 11.54 -17.13 -0.11
C GLU A 196 13.05 -17.31 -0.35
N GLY A 197 13.52 -18.56 -0.25
CA GLY A 197 14.91 -18.90 -0.53
C GLY A 197 15.85 -18.60 0.63
N ASN A 198 17.05 -18.10 0.29
CA ASN A 198 18.11 -17.78 1.24
C ASN A 198 18.95 -16.62 0.72
N TYR A 199 19.45 -15.78 1.62
CA TYR A 199 20.59 -14.95 1.31
C TYR A 199 21.80 -15.83 1.04
N THR A 200 22.58 -15.51 0.01
CA THR A 200 23.87 -16.16 -0.24
C THR A 200 24.97 -15.20 0.16
N VAL A 201 25.80 -15.59 1.12
CA VAL A 201 26.96 -14.82 1.56
C VAL A 201 28.21 -15.58 1.16
N ALA A 202 29.05 -14.97 0.33
CA ALA A 202 30.29 -15.57 -0.14
C ALA A 202 31.50 -14.76 0.36
N PHE A 203 32.56 -15.46 0.78
CA PHE A 203 33.79 -14.86 1.30
C PHE A 203 35.00 -15.27 0.45
N GLU A 204 36.01 -14.39 0.44
CA GLU A 204 37.37 -14.67 -0.03
C GLU A 204 38.27 -14.99 1.18
N ASP A 205 39.15 -15.98 1.06
CA ASP A 205 39.96 -16.43 2.20
C ASP A 205 41.28 -15.65 2.42
N LEU A 206 41.71 -14.86 1.41
CA LEU A 206 43.04 -14.24 1.40
C LEU A 206 43.14 -12.90 2.15
N TYR A 207 42.08 -12.43 2.81
CA TYR A 207 42.10 -11.17 3.57
C TYR A 207 43.30 -11.08 4.54
N PRO A 208 44.06 -9.95 4.59
CA PRO A 208 43.84 -8.68 3.88
C PRO A 208 44.53 -8.61 2.51
N ARG A 209 45.11 -9.70 2.01
CA ARG A 209 45.65 -9.76 0.65
C ARG A 209 44.50 -9.94 -0.34
N GLN A 210 44.74 -9.49 -1.56
CA GLN A 210 43.80 -9.68 -2.66
C GLN A 210 43.75 -11.17 -3.06
N GLY A 211 42.54 -11.71 -3.18
CA GLY A 211 42.27 -13.05 -3.73
C GLY A 211 42.12 -13.06 -5.25
N ASP A 212 41.68 -14.18 -5.81
CA ASP A 212 41.41 -14.33 -7.23
C ASP A 212 39.95 -14.03 -7.62
N ALA A 213 39.11 -13.69 -6.63
CA ALA A 213 37.76 -13.14 -6.81
C ALA A 213 36.76 -14.10 -7.47
N ASP A 214 36.94 -15.40 -7.28
CA ASP A 214 35.96 -16.40 -7.72
C ASP A 214 34.86 -16.65 -6.66
N PHE A 215 35.00 -16.11 -5.45
CA PHE A 215 34.05 -16.14 -4.32
C PHE A 215 33.51 -17.53 -4.01
N ASN A 216 34.32 -18.57 -4.19
CA ASN A 216 33.93 -19.95 -3.84
C ASN A 216 34.70 -20.55 -2.66
N ASP A 217 35.61 -19.78 -2.04
CA ASP A 217 36.35 -20.23 -0.85
C ASP A 217 35.43 -20.60 0.31
N TYR A 218 34.39 -19.78 0.55
CA TYR A 218 33.36 -20.06 1.54
C TYR A 218 32.03 -19.43 1.18
N VAL A 219 30.99 -20.26 1.05
CA VAL A 219 29.63 -19.83 0.67
C VAL A 219 28.63 -20.32 1.70
N LEU A 220 27.91 -19.37 2.30
CA LEU A 220 26.81 -19.59 3.23
C LEU A 220 25.49 -19.34 2.52
N ARG A 221 24.49 -20.13 2.89
CA ARG A 221 23.08 -19.79 2.67
C ARG A 221 22.46 -19.50 4.03
N VAL A 222 21.91 -18.30 4.17
CA VAL A 222 21.36 -17.79 5.42
C VAL A 222 19.90 -17.43 5.22
N ASN A 223 19.09 -17.80 6.20
CA ASN A 223 17.75 -17.26 6.40
C ASN A 223 17.57 -16.97 7.89
N TYR A 224 16.71 -16.02 8.20
CA TYR A 224 16.32 -15.62 9.55
C TYR A 224 14.83 -15.88 9.71
N GLU A 225 14.42 -16.25 10.91
CA GLU A 225 13.03 -16.42 11.31
C GLU A 225 12.85 -15.61 12.60
N GLU A 226 11.77 -14.83 12.66
CA GLU A 226 11.34 -14.06 13.82
C GLU A 226 9.96 -14.56 14.23
N ASP A 227 9.78 -14.78 15.53
CA ASP A 227 8.55 -15.27 16.15
C ASP A 227 8.29 -14.58 17.51
#